data_AF-A0A7V0Q5F3-F1
#
_entry.id   AF-A0A7V0Q5F3-F1
#
_cell.length_a   1.000
_cell.length_b   1.000
_cell.length_c   1.000
_cell.angle_alpha   90.00
_cell.angle_beta   90.00
_cell.angle_gamma   90.00
#
_symmetry.space_group_name_H-M   'P 1'
#
loop_
_entity.id
_entity.type
_entity.pdbx_description
1 polymer ?
#
loop_
_entity_poly.entity_id
_entity_poly.type
_entity_poly.pdbx_seq_one_letter_code
_entity_poly.pdbx_strand_id
1 'polypeptide(L)'
;IEAMTYRYGGQYEGDTQTYKPPTEVAWWRDQDPLLRFRASVAGQVDSTVLDTIEGAVAEEVAAAFYAAERAPWPDLAQVTADVYTPTA
;
A
#
# COMPACT_ATOMS: atom_id res chain seq x y z
N ILE A 1 -1.92 -6.65 22.37
CA ILE A 1 -2.74 -5.73 21.57
C ILE A 1 -3.11 -6.48 20.30
N GLU A 2 -4.40 -6.56 19.97
CA GLU A 2 -4.90 -7.18 18.75
C GLU A 2 -5.62 -6.10 17.93
N ALA A 3 -5.24 -5.92 16.67
CA ALA A 3 -5.84 -4.93 15.77
C ALA A 3 -6.68 -5.65 14.72
N MET A 4 -8.00 -5.64 14.92
CA MET A 4 -8.95 -6.25 14.00
C MET A 4 -9.03 -5.42 12.72
N THR A 5 -8.50 -5.96 11.62
CA THR A 5 -8.42 -5.29 10.31
C THR A 5 -8.87 -6.21 9.18
N TYR A 6 -8.93 -5.70 7.96
CA TYR A 6 -9.32 -6.45 6.78
C TYR A 6 -8.44 -6.14 5.57
N ARG A 7 -7.99 -7.18 4.88
CA ARG A 7 -7.32 -7.04 3.58
C ARG A 7 -8.36 -7.12 2.48
N TYR A 8 -8.51 -6.07 1.67
CA TYR A 8 -9.46 -6.09 0.56
C TYR A 8 -9.07 -7.10 -0.52
N GLY A 9 -7.79 -7.14 -0.91
CA GLY A 9 -7.28 -8.08 -1.90
C GLY A 9 -7.07 -9.52 -1.40
N GLY A 10 -6.58 -10.36 -2.30
CA GLY A 10 -6.18 -11.74 -2.02
C GLY A 10 -4.82 -11.83 -1.33
N GLN A 11 -4.35 -13.05 -1.09
CA GLN A 11 -3.08 -13.33 -0.39
C GLN A 11 -1.85 -12.83 -1.14
N TYR A 12 -1.96 -12.76 -2.47
CA TYR A 12 -0.95 -12.29 -3.40
C TYR A 12 -1.65 -11.79 -4.67
N GLU A 13 -0.91 -11.15 -5.58
CA GLU A 13 -1.44 -10.51 -6.80
C GLU A 13 -2.22 -11.47 -7.73
N GLY A 14 -1.89 -12.75 -7.75
CA GLY A 14 -2.55 -13.76 -8.59
C GLY A 14 -3.67 -14.54 -7.91
N ASP A 15 -4.02 -14.21 -6.66
CA ASP A 15 -5.05 -14.92 -5.90
C ASP A 15 -6.46 -14.61 -6.43
N THR A 16 -7.19 -15.66 -6.81
CA THR A 16 -8.55 -15.58 -7.34
C THR A 16 -9.63 -15.36 -6.28
N GLN A 17 -9.29 -15.46 -4.98
CA GLN A 17 -10.15 -15.08 -3.85
C GLN A 17 -11.47 -15.87 -3.75
N THR A 18 -11.54 -17.09 -4.27
CA THR A 18 -12.76 -17.93 -4.23
C THR A 18 -13.26 -18.24 -2.83
N TYR A 19 -12.41 -18.05 -1.81
CA TYR A 19 -12.72 -18.23 -0.40
C TYR A 19 -13.29 -16.98 0.29
N LYS A 20 -13.38 -15.82 -0.40
CA LYS A 20 -13.89 -14.56 0.16
C LYS A 20 -15.24 -14.21 -0.46
N PRO A 21 -16.33 -14.19 0.32
CA PRO A 21 -17.62 -13.72 -0.17
C PRO A 21 -17.54 -12.24 -0.59
N PRO A 22 -18.02 -11.86 -1.80
CA PRO A 22 -17.98 -10.46 -2.24
C PRO A 22 -18.71 -9.50 -1.30
N THR A 23 -19.78 -9.97 -0.66
CA THR A 23 -20.56 -9.20 0.33
C THR A 23 -19.77 -8.88 1.59
N GLU A 24 -18.89 -9.77 2.03
CA GLU A 24 -18.00 -9.54 3.17
C GLU A 24 -16.97 -8.45 2.83
N VAL A 25 -16.36 -8.52 1.65
CA VAL A 25 -15.39 -7.51 1.19
C VAL A 25 -16.07 -6.14 1.08
N ALA A 26 -17.28 -6.09 0.54
CA ALA A 26 -18.06 -4.85 0.45
C ALA A 26 -18.34 -4.26 1.84
N TRP A 27 -18.79 -5.08 2.79
CA TRP A 27 -19.02 -4.63 4.17
C TRP A 27 -17.77 -4.00 4.81
N TRP A 28 -16.60 -4.61 4.59
CA TRP A 28 -15.34 -4.06 5.11
C TRP A 28 -14.85 -2.82 4.36
N ARG A 29 -15.23 -2.64 3.08
CA ARG A 29 -14.96 -1.39 2.35
C ARG A 29 -15.78 -0.23 2.89
N ASP A 30 -17.01 -0.47 3.34
CA ASP A 30 -17.81 0.57 4.02
C ASP A 30 -17.21 0.97 5.39
N GLN A 31 -16.26 0.17 5.90
CA GLN A 31 -15.53 0.43 7.14
C GLN A 31 -14.12 1.01 6.90
N ASP A 32 -13.82 1.51 5.70
CA ASP A 32 -12.50 2.05 5.33
C ASP A 32 -11.97 3.04 6.40
N PRO A 33 -10.80 2.76 7.00
CA PRO A 33 -10.25 3.60 8.06
C PRO A 33 -9.91 5.02 7.57
N LEU A 34 -9.58 5.23 6.30
CA LEU A 34 -9.29 6.56 5.74
C LEU A 34 -10.57 7.39 5.64
N LEU A 35 -11.67 6.79 5.16
CA LEU A 35 -12.97 7.46 5.11
C LEU A 35 -13.47 7.80 6.52
N ARG A 36 -13.33 6.86 7.46
CA ARG A 36 -13.70 7.07 8.87
C ARG A 36 -12.85 8.16 9.52
N PHE A 37 -11.55 8.18 9.25
CA PHE A 37 -10.65 9.22 9.75
C PHE A 37 -11.04 10.59 9.20
N ARG A 38 -11.21 10.72 7.88
CA ARG A 38 -11.66 11.96 7.22
C ARG A 38 -12.94 12.51 7.84
N ALA A 39 -13.93 11.64 8.10
CA ALA A 39 -15.15 12.04 8.80
C ALA A 39 -14.90 12.47 10.26
N SER A 40 -14.02 11.76 10.99
CA SER A 40 -13.74 12.04 12.40
C SER A 40 -13.04 13.39 12.66
N VAL A 41 -12.33 13.92 11.65
CA VAL A 41 -11.62 15.21 11.73
C VAL A 41 -12.38 16.34 11.04
N ALA A 42 -13.59 16.10 10.56
CA ALA A 42 -14.41 17.11 9.90
C ALA A 42 -14.63 18.33 10.82
N GLY A 43 -14.36 19.53 10.30
CA GLY A 43 -14.42 20.78 11.06
C GLY A 43 -13.22 21.06 11.96
N GLN A 44 -12.30 20.10 12.13
CA GLN A 44 -11.01 20.31 12.80
C GLN A 44 -9.88 20.47 11.77
N VAL A 45 -9.98 19.75 10.66
CA VAL A 45 -9.07 19.82 9.52
C VAL A 45 -9.88 20.21 8.29
N ASP A 46 -9.36 21.18 7.52
CA ASP A 46 -9.96 21.55 6.24
C ASP A 46 -9.83 20.37 5.26
N SER A 47 -10.93 20.00 4.60
CA SER A 47 -10.94 18.88 3.67
C SER A 47 -9.93 19.05 2.53
N THR A 48 -9.65 20.29 2.13
CA THR A 48 -8.67 20.60 1.08
C THR A 48 -7.25 20.20 1.47
N VAL A 49 -6.92 20.17 2.77
CA VAL A 49 -5.63 19.67 3.26
C VAL A 49 -5.50 18.17 3.00
N LEU A 50 -6.57 17.41 3.28
CA LEU A 50 -6.58 15.96 3.03
C LEU A 50 -6.54 15.66 1.54
N ASP A 51 -7.27 16.41 0.73
CA ASP A 51 -7.24 16.29 -0.74
C ASP A 51 -5.85 16.60 -1.30
N THR A 52 -5.16 17.60 -0.74
CA THR A 52 -3.78 17.95 -1.11
C THR A 52 -2.82 16.82 -0.79
N ILE A 53 -2.97 16.18 0.37
CA ILE A 53 -2.14 15.03 0.76
C ILE A 53 -2.38 13.85 -0.18
N GLU A 54 -3.63 13.53 -0.50
CA GLU A 54 -3.97 12.47 -1.45
C GLU A 54 -3.34 12.72 -2.83
N GLY A 55 -3.40 13.96 -3.33
CA GLY A 55 -2.74 14.36 -4.57
C GLY A 55 -1.22 14.20 -4.53
N ALA A 56 -0.58 14.69 -3.47
CA ALA A 56 0.87 14.57 -3.30
C ALA A 56 1.35 13.11 -3.22
N VAL A 57 0.60 12.25 -2.52
CA VAL A 57 0.89 10.81 -2.44
C VAL A 57 0.75 10.14 -3.81
N ALA A 58 -0.26 10.51 -4.60
CA ALA A 58 -0.42 9.98 -5.95
C ALA A 58 0.77 10.33 -6.86
N GLU A 59 1.25 11.56 -6.79
CA GLU A 59 2.45 12.01 -7.52
C GLU A 59 3.72 11.28 -7.04
N GLU A 60 3.90 11.12 -5.74
CA GLU A 60 5.04 10.39 -5.15
C GLU A 60 5.08 8.93 -5.60
N VAL A 61 3.94 8.23 -5.53
CA VAL A 61 3.85 6.83 -5.95
C VAL A 61 4.13 6.69 -7.46
N ALA A 62 3.60 7.60 -8.28
CA ALA A 62 3.86 7.60 -9.73
C ALA A 62 5.35 7.83 -10.04
N ALA A 63 5.99 8.77 -9.35
CA ALA A 63 7.42 9.03 -9.49
C ALA A 63 8.28 7.83 -9.05
N ALA A 64 7.93 7.18 -7.95
CA ALA A 64 8.60 5.98 -7.46
C ALA A 64 8.50 4.83 -8.48
N PHE A 65 7.32 4.61 -9.05
CA PHE A 65 7.12 3.59 -10.08
C PHE A 65 7.96 3.89 -11.34
N TYR A 66 7.94 5.14 -11.83
CA TYR A 66 8.74 5.56 -12.97
C TYR A 66 10.24 5.37 -12.75
N ALA A 67 10.73 5.68 -11.54
CA ALA A 67 12.13 5.46 -11.19
C ALA A 67 12.48 3.97 -11.14
N ALA A 68 11.60 3.14 -10.55
CA ALA A 68 11.80 1.69 -10.45
C ALA A 68 11.80 1.00 -11.81
N GLU A 69 10.87 1.34 -12.71
CA GLU A 69 10.81 0.77 -14.06
C GLU A 69 12.05 1.09 -14.91
N ARG A 70 12.71 2.21 -14.64
CA ARG A 70 13.90 2.68 -15.37
C ARG A 70 15.21 2.31 -14.70
N ALA A 71 15.16 1.74 -13.50
CA ALA A 71 16.35 1.25 -12.85
C ALA A 71 16.99 0.16 -13.75
N PRO A 72 18.31 0.18 -13.94
CA PRO A 72 18.97 -0.90 -14.67
C PRO A 72 18.73 -2.22 -13.93
N TRP A 73 18.63 -3.30 -14.69
CA TRP A 73 18.68 -4.63 -14.10
C TRP A 73 19.98 -4.80 -13.30
N PRO A 74 19.95 -5.53 -12.17
CA PRO A 74 21.15 -5.82 -11.41
C PRO A 74 22.18 -6.57 -12.26
N ASP A 75 23.45 -6.36 -11.97
CA ASP A 75 24.54 -7.11 -12.61
C ASP A 75 24.44 -8.58 -12.18
N LEU A 76 24.72 -9.51 -13.10
CA LEU A 76 24.81 -10.95 -12.79
C LEU A 76 25.79 -11.24 -11.66
N ALA A 77 26.85 -10.45 -11.51
CA ALA A 77 27.80 -10.56 -10.40
C ALA A 77 27.13 -10.38 -9.01
N GLN A 78 25.97 -9.71 -8.95
CA GLN A 78 25.23 -9.50 -7.70
C GLN A 78 24.47 -10.75 -7.24
N VAL A 79 24.33 -11.79 -8.06
CA VAL A 79 23.60 -13.03 -7.70
C VAL A 79 24.19 -13.69 -6.45
N THR A 80 25.50 -13.62 -6.27
CA THR A 80 26.21 -14.18 -5.10
C THR A 80 26.67 -13.12 -4.11
N ALA A 81 26.28 -11.86 -4.31
CA ALA A 81 26.53 -10.81 -3.32
C ALA A 81 25.73 -11.08 -2.04
N ASP A 82 26.23 -10.60 -0.91
CA ASP A 82 25.55 -10.64 0.40
C ASP A 82 25.23 -12.04 0.97
N VAL A 83 25.77 -13.11 0.38
CA VAL A 83 25.67 -14.48 0.92
C VAL A 83 26.43 -14.62 2.25
N TYR A 84 27.55 -13.90 2.38
CA TYR A 84 28.36 -13.83 3.59
C TYR A 84 28.63 -12.37 3.94
N THR A 85 28.70 -12.07 5.23
CA THR A 85 29.21 -10.77 5.70
C THR A 85 30.74 -10.78 5.65
N PRO A 86 31.41 -9.62 5.46
CA PRO A 86 32.87 -9.55 5.55
C PRO A 86 33.36 -10.10 6.90
N THR A 87 34.45 -10.87 6.89
CA THR A 87 35.11 -11.28 8.13
C THR A 87 35.78 -10.06 8.76
N ALA A 88 35.62 -9.90 10.08
CA ALA A 88 36.23 -8.82 10.85
C ALA A 88 37.76 -8.83 10.78
#